data_AF-X6NH80-F1
#
_entry.id   AF-X6NH80-F1
#
_cell.length_a   1.000
_cell.length_b   1.000
_cell.length_c   1.000
_cell.angle_alpha   90.00
_cell.angle_beta   90.00
_cell.angle_gamma   90.00
#
_symmetry.space_group_name_H-M   'P 1'
#
loop_
_entity.id
_entity.type
_entity.pdbx_description
1 polymer ?
#
loop_
_entity_poly.entity_id
_entity_poly.type
_entity_poly.pdbx_seq_one_letter_code
_entity_poly.pdbx_strand_id
1 'polypeptide(L)'
;PFGSNVGTLKTRNSNPFGSNLSNNNNNNNNNNNNNNNNNNNNNNNNNNDNDNDDKKSIETPIPLKVILKSKILICATGAFGTEKTPQIEGIEEFKGTLIHSKDYRNGSRFKDKKVLVIGCGNTGCEIAIDLFEYGAKPSLLMRSPVHILPHWLVTFGSQIAVSDSSGSAIPAFLIDPVLLLFQRLWFRRLYSRHGVRLQLHYGPYRSLHQFRKPPIVDIGTFDLVQQRQIHVIPHAIQRFTPEGIVVATDNDQNTYVFDAIVAATGFEDGEVELAKFLGNDVIQAILASEPFHTIQAAKEYVHIQPQLYFVGFNADPQGRLWSISHDSRVIATDIFRKYLPLF
;
A
#
# COMPACT_ATOMS: atom_id res chain seq x y z
N PRO A 1 -53.16 -2.61 -13.46
CA PRO A 1 -52.95 -2.40 -14.91
C PRO A 1 -51.50 -1.97 -15.19
N PHE A 2 -50.71 -2.96 -15.64
CA PHE A 2 -49.39 -2.90 -16.31
C PHE A 2 -48.22 -2.20 -15.57
N GLY A 3 -47.06 -2.83 -15.33
CA GLY A 3 -46.58 -4.16 -15.71
C GLY A 3 -45.27 -4.46 -14.99
N SER A 4 -45.16 -5.70 -14.52
CA SER A 4 -44.00 -6.34 -13.92
C SER A 4 -42.88 -6.57 -14.94
N ASN A 5 -41.65 -6.19 -14.63
CA ASN A 5 -40.45 -6.79 -15.21
C ASN A 5 -39.48 -7.17 -14.08
N VAL A 6 -39.63 -8.41 -13.62
CA VAL A 6 -38.69 -9.11 -12.76
C VAL A 6 -37.56 -9.62 -13.64
N GLY A 7 -36.42 -8.93 -13.63
CA GLY A 7 -35.18 -9.42 -14.21
C GLY A 7 -34.52 -10.40 -13.24
N THR A 8 -34.76 -11.69 -13.44
CA THR A 8 -34.03 -12.79 -12.80
C THR A 8 -32.56 -12.77 -13.23
N LEU A 9 -31.65 -12.37 -12.34
CA LEU A 9 -30.23 -12.66 -12.48
C LEU A 9 -29.95 -14.03 -11.85
N LYS A 10 -29.74 -15.01 -12.72
CA LYS A 10 -29.33 -16.38 -12.39
C LYS A 10 -28.05 -16.37 -11.56
N THR A 11 -28.11 -17.07 -10.45
CA THR A 11 -26.99 -17.51 -9.64
C THR A 11 -26.03 -18.36 -10.49
N ARG A 12 -24.76 -17.95 -10.59
CA ARG A 12 -23.69 -18.85 -11.02
C ARG A 12 -23.12 -19.52 -9.77
N ASN A 13 -23.52 -20.77 -9.58
CA ASN A 13 -22.81 -21.72 -8.73
C ASN A 13 -21.41 -21.94 -9.31
N SER A 14 -20.37 -21.74 -8.51
CA SER A 14 -19.07 -22.38 -8.73
C SER A 14 -18.31 -22.50 -7.41
N ASN A 15 -18.32 -23.72 -6.88
CA ASN A 15 -17.23 -24.38 -6.14
C ASN A 15 -17.69 -25.84 -5.92
N PRO A 16 -16.80 -26.85 -5.74
CA PRO A 16 -15.42 -26.75 -5.27
C PRO A 16 -14.39 -27.64 -6.03
N PHE A 17 -13.11 -27.47 -5.66
CA PHE A 17 -12.01 -28.46 -5.62
C PHE A 17 -12.03 -29.67 -6.58
N GLY A 18 -11.01 -29.73 -7.44
CA GLY A 18 -10.62 -30.94 -8.18
C GLY A 18 -9.14 -30.89 -8.57
N SER A 19 -8.32 -31.52 -7.75
CA SER A 19 -6.92 -31.89 -8.03
C SER A 19 -6.80 -32.68 -9.32
N ASN A 20 -5.80 -32.40 -10.15
CA ASN A 20 -5.12 -33.42 -10.95
C ASN A 20 -3.69 -33.00 -11.30
N LEU A 21 -2.74 -33.66 -10.63
CA LEU A 21 -1.40 -33.91 -11.13
C LEU A 21 -1.52 -34.73 -12.42
N SER A 22 -0.79 -34.34 -13.47
CA SER A 22 -0.24 -35.34 -14.39
C SER A 22 1.14 -34.90 -14.86
N ASN A 23 2.12 -35.69 -14.45
CA ASN A 23 3.43 -35.85 -15.08
C ASN A 23 3.30 -35.90 -16.61
N ASN A 24 4.18 -35.20 -17.31
CA ASN A 24 4.77 -35.80 -18.51
C ASN A 24 6.22 -35.33 -18.70
N ASN A 25 7.12 -36.18 -18.23
CA ASN A 25 8.46 -36.31 -18.77
C ASN A 25 8.35 -36.81 -20.21
N ASN A 26 9.05 -36.17 -21.15
CA ASN A 26 9.97 -36.92 -22.01
C ASN A 26 10.92 -36.00 -22.76
N ASN A 27 12.20 -36.30 -22.54
CA ASN A 27 13.37 -35.90 -23.32
C ASN A 27 13.32 -36.47 -24.73
N ASN A 28 13.92 -35.72 -25.67
CA ASN A 28 14.96 -36.12 -26.64
C ASN A 28 14.80 -35.27 -27.91
N ASN A 29 15.70 -34.32 -28.18
CA ASN A 29 17.05 -34.44 -28.73
C ASN A 29 17.09 -34.26 -30.26
N ASN A 30 17.99 -33.36 -30.68
CA ASN A 30 18.70 -33.29 -31.95
C ASN A 30 17.89 -32.97 -33.23
N ASN A 31 18.18 -31.83 -33.88
CA ASN A 31 19.36 -31.71 -34.73
C ASN A 31 19.47 -30.33 -35.41
N ASN A 32 20.74 -29.97 -35.66
CA ASN A 32 21.22 -28.86 -36.48
C ASN A 32 20.60 -28.82 -37.89
N ASN A 33 20.42 -27.63 -38.46
CA ASN A 33 21.31 -27.12 -39.53
C ASN A 33 20.82 -25.80 -40.17
N ASN A 34 21.80 -24.91 -40.32
CA ASN A 34 21.99 -23.88 -41.34
C ASN A 34 21.11 -23.95 -42.61
N ASN A 35 20.54 -22.82 -43.04
CA ASN A 35 21.13 -22.00 -44.13
C ASN A 35 20.19 -20.87 -44.59
N ASN A 36 20.79 -19.69 -44.76
CA ASN A 36 20.57 -18.64 -45.76
C ASN A 36 19.39 -18.80 -46.74
N ASN A 37 18.55 -17.76 -46.87
CA ASN A 37 18.70 -16.82 -47.99
C ASN A 37 17.70 -15.65 -47.95
N ASN A 38 18.25 -14.50 -48.36
CA ASN A 38 17.63 -13.24 -48.78
C ASN A 38 16.25 -13.34 -49.43
N ASN A 39 15.38 -12.36 -49.14
CA ASN A 39 14.94 -11.44 -50.20
C ASN A 39 14.35 -10.13 -49.65
N ASN A 40 14.85 -9.05 -50.24
CA ASN A 40 14.34 -7.68 -50.18
C ASN A 40 12.86 -7.61 -50.58
N ASN A 41 12.12 -6.69 -49.96
CA ASN A 41 11.35 -5.70 -50.72
C ASN A 41 11.04 -4.48 -49.86
N ASN A 42 11.65 -3.36 -50.25
CA ASN A 42 11.19 -2.02 -49.98
C ASN A 42 9.79 -1.83 -50.56
N ASN A 43 8.92 -1.12 -49.85
CA ASN A 43 8.02 -0.15 -50.48
C ASN A 43 7.65 0.94 -49.47
N ASN A 44 8.26 2.10 -49.69
CA ASN A 44 7.73 3.39 -49.28
C ASN A 44 6.38 3.60 -49.98
N ASN A 45 5.39 4.12 -49.26
CA ASN A 45 4.39 5.00 -49.86
C ASN A 45 3.97 6.04 -48.81
N ASN A 46 4.40 7.27 -49.07
CA ASN A 46 3.80 8.49 -48.56
C ASN A 46 2.41 8.62 -49.18
N ASN A 47 1.38 8.82 -48.39
CA ASN A 47 0.17 9.52 -48.81
C ASN A 47 -0.16 10.58 -47.77
N ASN A 48 -0.04 11.83 -48.21
CA ASN A 48 -0.64 13.00 -47.57
C ASN A 48 -2.12 12.99 -47.93
N ASP A 49 -2.98 12.71 -46.97
CA ASP A 49 -4.41 13.04 -47.07
C ASP A 49 -4.74 14.08 -45.99
N ASN A 50 -5.05 15.27 -46.48
CA ASN A 50 -5.56 16.41 -45.71
C ASN A 50 -7.04 16.15 -45.40
N ASP A 51 -7.31 15.49 -44.27
CA ASP A 51 -8.66 15.44 -43.70
C ASP A 51 -8.80 16.53 -42.64
N ASN A 52 -9.37 17.66 -43.08
CA ASN A 52 -10.00 18.65 -42.20
C ASN A 52 -11.28 18.01 -41.63
N ASP A 53 -11.11 17.17 -40.62
CA ASP A 53 -12.21 16.71 -39.79
C ASP A 53 -12.42 17.69 -38.64
N ASP A 54 -13.54 18.41 -38.73
CA ASP A 54 -14.18 19.16 -37.67
C ASP A 54 -14.14 18.35 -36.37
N LYS A 55 -13.29 18.76 -35.42
CA LYS A 55 -13.34 18.31 -34.03
C LYS A 55 -14.67 18.74 -33.43
N LYS A 56 -15.74 17.97 -33.68
CA LYS A 56 -16.93 17.95 -32.83
C LYS A 56 -16.43 17.66 -31.43
N SER A 57 -16.48 18.70 -30.58
CA SER A 57 -16.36 18.57 -29.14
C SER A 57 -17.27 17.44 -28.68
N ILE A 58 -16.67 16.33 -28.27
CA ILE A 58 -17.39 15.27 -27.58
C ILE A 58 -17.80 15.91 -26.25
N GLU A 59 -19.03 16.42 -26.19
CA GLU A 59 -19.66 16.79 -24.93
C GLU A 59 -19.63 15.54 -24.06
N THR A 60 -18.78 15.57 -23.04
CA THR A 60 -18.78 14.56 -21.99
C THR A 60 -20.19 14.51 -21.42
N PRO A 61 -20.88 13.34 -21.41
CA PRO A 61 -22.23 13.26 -20.91
C PRO A 61 -22.24 13.78 -19.47
N ILE A 62 -23.05 14.83 -19.23
CA ILE A 62 -23.28 15.41 -17.91
C ILE A 62 -23.58 14.23 -16.97
N PRO A 63 -22.82 14.04 -15.87
CA PRO A 63 -23.04 12.91 -15.00
C PRO A 63 -24.48 12.99 -14.49
N LEU A 64 -25.29 12.00 -14.88
CA LEU A 64 -26.66 11.83 -14.40
C LEU A 64 -26.58 11.80 -12.86
N LYS A 65 -27.07 12.87 -12.23
CA LYS A 65 -27.16 12.95 -10.77
C LYS A 65 -28.27 12.02 -10.32
N VAL A 66 -27.93 10.76 -10.04
CA VAL A 66 -28.84 9.78 -9.46
C VAL A 66 -28.87 9.96 -7.95
N ILE A 67 -30.06 10.18 -7.39
CA ILE A 67 -30.27 10.25 -5.94
C ILE A 67 -30.79 8.90 -5.47
N LEU A 68 -29.98 8.19 -4.68
CA LEU A 68 -30.38 6.94 -4.01
C LEU A 68 -30.75 7.23 -2.56
N LYS A 69 -31.80 6.58 -2.06
CA LYS A 69 -32.21 6.65 -0.66
C LYS A 69 -31.97 5.30 0.00
N SER A 70 -31.27 5.30 1.12
CA SER A 70 -31.06 4.12 1.97
C SER A 70 -31.36 4.49 3.41
N LYS A 71 -31.81 3.51 4.20
CA LYS A 71 -31.93 3.64 5.66
C LYS A 71 -30.56 3.58 6.33
N ILE A 72 -29.69 2.72 5.81
CA ILE A 72 -28.38 2.40 6.39
C ILE A 72 -27.27 2.77 5.41
N LEU A 73 -26.21 3.39 5.93
CA LEU A 73 -25.00 3.73 5.18
C LEU A 73 -23.80 3.03 5.81
N ILE A 74 -23.11 2.22 5.00
CA ILE A 74 -21.86 1.55 5.39
C ILE A 74 -20.74 2.12 4.52
N CYS A 75 -19.80 2.83 5.15
CA CYS A 75 -18.63 3.37 4.49
C CYS A 75 -17.53 2.30 4.43
N ALA A 76 -17.27 1.81 3.22
CA ALA A 76 -16.26 0.79 2.92
C ALA A 76 -15.20 1.29 1.92
N THR A 77 -14.90 2.60 1.94
CA THR A 77 -13.91 3.24 1.06
C THR A 77 -12.47 2.86 1.41
N GLY A 78 -12.24 2.34 2.61
CA GLY A 78 -10.92 2.06 3.16
C GLY A 78 -10.23 3.31 3.69
N ALA A 79 -9.11 3.09 4.38
CA ALA A 79 -8.34 4.14 5.06
C ALA A 79 -7.25 4.80 4.18
N PHE A 80 -7.10 4.38 2.92
CA PHE A 80 -6.08 4.88 2.00
C PHE A 80 -6.67 5.09 0.61
N GLY A 81 -6.67 6.33 0.14
CA GLY A 81 -7.14 6.62 -1.22
C GLY A 81 -6.29 7.64 -1.95
N THR A 82 -6.10 8.82 -1.37
CA THR A 82 -5.29 9.89 -1.98
C THR A 82 -3.81 9.68 -1.70
N GLU A 83 -2.96 9.60 -2.73
CA GLU A 83 -1.51 9.48 -2.55
C GLU A 83 -0.90 10.71 -1.87
N LYS A 84 0.12 10.47 -1.03
CA LYS A 84 0.86 11.54 -0.37
C LYS A 84 2.12 11.87 -1.17
N THR A 85 2.02 12.78 -2.11
CA THR A 85 3.17 13.19 -2.92
C THR A 85 4.13 14.07 -2.10
N PRO A 86 5.43 13.74 -2.05
CA PRO A 86 6.40 14.53 -1.30
C PRO A 86 6.49 15.96 -1.88
N GLN A 87 6.29 16.96 -1.04
CA GLN A 87 6.49 18.37 -1.37
C GLN A 87 7.93 18.74 -1.01
N ILE A 88 8.84 18.60 -1.97
CA ILE A 88 10.27 18.85 -1.79
C ILE A 88 10.72 19.81 -2.89
N GLU A 89 11.56 20.78 -2.53
CA GLU A 89 12.08 21.79 -3.45
C GLU A 89 12.75 21.16 -4.69
N GLY A 90 12.44 21.66 -5.87
CA GLY A 90 13.04 21.25 -7.15
C GLY A 90 12.56 19.90 -7.69
N ILE A 91 11.53 19.28 -7.11
CA ILE A 91 11.05 17.95 -7.52
C ILE A 91 10.62 17.91 -8.99
N GLU A 92 10.09 19.03 -9.49
CA GLU A 92 9.73 19.30 -10.88
C GLU A 92 10.92 19.38 -11.84
N GLU A 93 12.14 19.62 -11.32
CA GLU A 93 13.36 19.70 -12.14
C GLU A 93 13.91 18.32 -12.51
N PHE A 94 13.52 17.27 -11.76
CA PHE A 94 14.04 15.92 -11.95
C PHE A 94 13.67 15.37 -13.33
N LYS A 95 14.69 15.05 -14.14
CA LYS A 95 14.52 14.59 -15.53
C LYS A 95 14.31 13.08 -15.64
N GLY A 96 14.56 12.33 -14.55
CA GLY A 96 14.33 10.89 -14.50
C GLY A 96 12.85 10.54 -14.32
N THR A 97 12.57 9.25 -14.16
CA THR A 97 11.19 8.79 -13.92
C THR A 97 10.81 8.96 -12.45
N LEU A 98 9.78 9.75 -12.15
CA LEU A 98 9.21 9.87 -10.80
C LEU A 98 7.79 9.31 -10.77
N ILE A 99 7.53 8.36 -9.87
CA ILE A 99 6.20 7.75 -9.68
C ILE A 99 5.88 7.62 -8.19
N HIS A 100 4.59 7.55 -7.86
CA HIS A 100 4.15 7.12 -6.54
C HIS A 100 4.05 5.59 -6.47
N SER A 101 4.13 5.01 -5.27
CA SER A 101 3.96 3.56 -5.04
C SER A 101 2.62 3.03 -5.57
N LYS A 102 1.59 3.88 -5.62
CA LYS A 102 0.27 3.58 -6.24
C LYS A 102 0.39 3.16 -7.71
N ASP A 103 1.35 3.71 -8.44
CA ASP A 103 1.59 3.44 -9.86
C ASP A 103 2.74 2.46 -10.09
N TYR A 104 3.32 1.93 -9.01
CA TYR A 104 4.27 0.84 -9.07
C TYR A 104 3.55 -0.47 -9.38
N ARG A 105 4.15 -1.32 -10.22
CA ARG A 105 3.61 -2.64 -10.58
C ARG A 105 4.63 -3.75 -10.37
N ASN A 106 5.84 -3.55 -10.89
CA ASN A 106 7.01 -4.38 -10.64
C ASN A 106 8.29 -3.66 -11.08
N GLY A 107 9.43 -4.27 -10.78
CA GLY A 107 10.76 -3.73 -11.02
C GLY A 107 11.24 -3.81 -12.47
N SER A 108 10.55 -4.52 -13.36
CA SER A 108 11.05 -4.87 -14.70
C SER A 108 11.46 -3.65 -15.55
N ARG A 109 10.71 -2.54 -15.48
CA ARG A 109 11.02 -1.28 -16.21
C ARG A 109 12.23 -0.50 -15.67
N PHE A 110 12.81 -0.99 -14.58
CA PHE A 110 13.93 -0.37 -13.87
C PHE A 110 15.21 -1.19 -13.91
N LYS A 111 15.25 -2.26 -14.70
CA LYS A 111 16.46 -3.07 -14.88
C LYS A 111 17.68 -2.19 -15.21
N ASP A 112 18.80 -2.47 -14.54
CA ASP A 112 20.09 -1.78 -14.62
C ASP A 112 20.11 -0.31 -14.15
N LYS A 113 18.96 0.26 -13.78
CA LYS A 113 18.80 1.65 -13.32
C LYS A 113 19.10 1.81 -11.83
N LYS A 114 19.63 2.98 -11.46
CA LYS A 114 19.70 3.45 -10.07
C LYS A 114 18.35 4.00 -9.67
N VAL A 115 17.72 3.39 -8.67
CA VAL A 115 16.36 3.75 -8.26
C VAL A 115 16.33 4.17 -6.79
N LEU A 116 15.83 5.37 -6.51
CA LEU A 116 15.58 5.79 -5.14
C LEU A 116 14.14 5.45 -4.75
N VAL A 117 13.97 4.74 -3.64
CA VAL A 117 12.69 4.56 -2.98
C VAL A 117 12.60 5.56 -1.82
N ILE A 118 11.71 6.54 -1.94
CA ILE A 118 11.48 7.55 -0.90
C ILE A 118 10.50 6.97 0.13
N GLY A 119 11.02 6.61 1.31
CA GLY A 119 10.22 6.06 2.40
C GLY A 119 10.61 4.62 2.74
N CYS A 120 10.85 4.38 4.02
CA CYS A 120 11.19 3.07 4.59
C CYS A 120 10.00 2.54 5.40
N GLY A 121 8.87 2.34 4.74
CA GLY A 121 7.73 1.58 5.30
C GLY A 121 7.64 0.21 4.62
N ASN A 122 6.64 -0.61 4.99
CA ASN A 122 6.44 -1.94 4.37
C ASN A 122 6.46 -1.87 2.83
N THR A 123 5.66 -0.99 2.24
CA THR A 123 5.63 -0.76 0.79
C THR A 123 6.99 -0.37 0.21
N GLY A 124 7.75 0.50 0.89
CA GLY A 124 9.07 0.92 0.41
C GLY A 124 10.10 -0.21 0.44
N CYS A 125 10.09 -1.01 1.51
CA CYS A 125 10.97 -2.16 1.68
C CYS A 125 10.67 -3.27 0.66
N GLU A 126 9.39 -3.56 0.42
CA GLU A 126 8.94 -4.53 -0.59
C GLU A 126 9.32 -4.09 -2.01
N ILE A 127 9.06 -2.82 -2.35
CA ILE A 127 9.47 -2.25 -3.64
C ILE A 127 10.98 -2.33 -3.82
N ALA A 128 11.77 -2.06 -2.77
CA ALA A 128 13.22 -2.11 -2.86
C ALA A 128 13.75 -3.54 -3.14
N ILE A 129 13.15 -4.58 -2.53
CA ILE A 129 13.48 -5.97 -2.88
C ILE A 129 13.08 -6.27 -4.32
N ASP A 130 11.83 -5.97 -4.69
CA ASP A 130 11.32 -6.27 -6.03
C ASP A 130 12.18 -5.60 -7.11
N LEU A 131 12.59 -4.34 -6.91
CA LEU A 131 13.54 -3.65 -7.77
C LEU A 131 14.87 -4.40 -7.90
N PHE A 132 15.44 -4.86 -6.79
CA PHE A 132 16.69 -5.63 -6.79
C PHE A 132 16.53 -6.97 -7.55
N GLU A 133 15.43 -7.69 -7.33
CA GLU A 133 15.14 -8.97 -8.00
C GLU A 133 15.01 -8.83 -9.52
N TYR A 134 14.48 -7.69 -10.00
CA TYR A 134 14.42 -7.35 -11.43
C TYR A 134 15.72 -6.73 -11.98
N GLY A 135 16.80 -6.69 -11.19
CA GLY A 135 18.13 -6.23 -11.63
C GLY A 135 18.33 -4.72 -11.60
N ALA A 136 17.50 -3.97 -10.88
CA ALA A 136 17.76 -2.57 -10.59
C ALA A 136 18.78 -2.41 -9.44
N LYS A 137 19.24 -1.17 -9.21
CA LYS A 137 20.17 -0.79 -8.13
C LYS A 137 19.44 0.14 -7.15
N PRO A 138 18.66 -0.42 -6.21
CA PRO A 138 17.81 0.37 -5.33
C PRO A 138 18.59 1.03 -4.18
N SER A 139 18.18 2.24 -3.85
CA SER A 139 18.52 2.96 -2.63
C SER A 139 17.26 3.29 -1.86
N LEU A 140 17.25 3.14 -0.54
CA LEU A 140 16.11 3.38 0.33
C LEU A 140 16.34 4.64 1.17
N LEU A 141 15.52 5.67 0.97
CA LEU A 141 15.55 6.87 1.81
C LEU A 141 14.80 6.61 3.12
N MET A 142 15.50 6.77 4.24
CA MET A 142 14.96 6.53 5.57
C MET A 142 15.24 7.73 6.47
N ARG A 143 14.32 8.71 6.41
CA ARG A 143 14.42 9.96 7.18
C ARG A 143 14.27 9.74 8.69
N SER A 144 13.25 8.97 9.07
CA SER A 144 12.82 8.79 10.46
C SER A 144 13.15 7.39 10.96
N PRO A 145 13.38 7.21 12.28
CA PRO A 145 13.56 5.88 12.85
C PRO A 145 12.31 5.01 12.69
N VAL A 146 12.53 3.70 12.50
CA VAL A 146 11.48 2.70 12.24
C VAL A 146 11.65 1.49 13.14
N HIS A 147 10.54 0.81 13.40
CA HIS A 147 10.57 -0.54 13.98
C HIS A 147 10.76 -1.56 12.86
N ILE A 148 11.65 -2.52 13.06
CA ILE A 148 11.89 -3.60 12.12
C ILE A 148 11.75 -4.90 12.89
N LEU A 149 10.86 -5.77 12.42
CA LEU A 149 10.63 -7.08 13.00
C LEU A 149 10.64 -8.12 11.88
N PRO A 150 11.29 -9.28 12.06
CA PRO A 150 11.27 -10.32 11.05
C PRO A 150 9.86 -10.91 10.92
N HIS A 151 9.49 -11.32 9.70
CA HIS A 151 8.17 -11.85 9.39
C HIS A 151 7.68 -12.92 10.39
N TRP A 152 8.52 -13.91 10.71
CA TRP A 152 8.16 -15.00 11.63
C TRP A 152 7.76 -14.51 13.03
N LEU A 153 8.39 -13.43 13.53
CA LEU A 153 8.10 -12.88 14.85
C LEU A 153 6.76 -12.14 14.85
N VAL A 154 6.45 -11.44 13.77
CA VAL A 154 5.16 -10.78 13.58
C VAL A 154 4.05 -11.82 13.43
N THR A 155 4.27 -12.87 12.62
CA THR A 155 3.30 -13.98 12.48
C THR A 155 3.07 -14.65 13.83
N PHE A 156 4.12 -15.03 14.55
CA PHE A 156 3.99 -15.67 15.86
C PHE A 156 3.31 -14.76 16.89
N GLY A 157 3.69 -13.49 16.95
CA GLY A 157 3.07 -12.49 17.81
C GLY A 157 1.59 -12.25 17.48
N SER A 158 1.23 -12.22 16.19
CA SER A 158 -0.16 -12.06 15.76
C SER A 158 -1.02 -13.25 16.18
N GLN A 159 -0.51 -14.48 16.13
CA GLN A 159 -1.21 -15.68 16.61
C GLN A 159 -1.49 -15.64 18.11
N ILE A 160 -0.52 -15.14 18.91
CA ILE A 160 -0.70 -14.94 20.36
C ILE A 160 -1.69 -13.80 20.63
N ALA A 161 -1.69 -12.75 19.79
CA ALA A 161 -2.64 -11.63 19.92
C ALA A 161 -4.08 -12.03 19.54
N VAL A 162 -4.31 -12.98 18.63
CA VAL A 162 -5.66 -13.50 18.27
C VAL A 162 -6.39 -14.09 19.49
N SER A 163 -5.67 -14.50 20.53
CA SER A 163 -6.26 -14.93 21.79
C SER A 163 -6.93 -13.81 22.60
N ASP A 164 -7.05 -12.58 22.06
CA ASP A 164 -7.93 -11.53 22.58
C ASP A 164 -9.41 -11.94 22.58
N SER A 165 -9.84 -12.83 21.67
CA SER A 165 -11.21 -13.39 21.72
C SER A 165 -11.43 -14.38 22.87
N SER A 166 -10.37 -14.75 23.60
CA SER A 166 -10.36 -15.69 24.73
C SER A 166 -9.82 -15.09 26.04
N GLY A 167 -9.51 -13.78 26.07
CA GLY A 167 -9.12 -13.08 27.30
C GLY A 167 -7.68 -13.29 27.78
N SER A 168 -6.75 -13.71 26.91
CA SER A 168 -5.34 -13.93 27.28
C SER A 168 -4.37 -13.00 26.53
N ALA A 169 -4.74 -11.72 26.34
CA ALA A 169 -3.84 -10.74 25.78
C ALA A 169 -2.68 -10.45 26.74
N ILE A 170 -1.45 -10.59 26.25
CA ILE A 170 -0.27 -10.12 26.98
C ILE A 170 -0.36 -8.59 27.03
N PRO A 171 -0.33 -7.97 28.22
CA PRO A 171 -0.37 -6.52 28.32
C PRO A 171 0.73 -5.85 27.50
N ALA A 172 0.40 -4.74 26.83
CA ALA A 172 1.33 -3.98 25.98
C ALA A 172 2.65 -3.62 26.68
N PHE A 173 2.60 -3.36 27.99
CA PHE A 173 3.78 -3.03 28.79
C PHE A 173 4.80 -4.17 28.93
N LEU A 174 4.39 -5.43 28.69
CA LEU A 174 5.29 -6.58 28.65
C LEU A 174 5.83 -6.84 27.23
N ILE A 175 5.00 -6.65 26.21
CA ILE A 175 5.36 -6.91 24.81
C ILE A 175 6.43 -5.92 24.31
N ASP A 176 6.20 -4.63 24.52
CA ASP A 176 7.04 -3.57 23.95
C ASP A 176 8.52 -3.66 24.38
N PRO A 177 8.85 -3.84 25.68
CA PRO A 177 10.25 -4.00 26.10
C PRO A 177 10.93 -5.23 25.50
N VAL A 178 10.21 -6.35 25.36
CA VAL A 178 10.73 -7.59 24.77
C VAL A 178 11.03 -7.39 23.29
N LEU A 179 10.09 -6.81 22.53
CA LEU A 179 10.29 -6.52 21.10
C LEU A 179 11.41 -5.50 20.88
N LEU A 180 11.52 -4.48 21.75
CA LEU A 180 12.60 -3.51 21.70
C LEU A 180 13.97 -4.13 21.96
N LEU A 181 14.07 -5.01 22.97
CA LEU A 181 15.31 -5.73 23.26
C LEU A 181 15.69 -6.63 22.09
N PHE A 182 14.74 -7.37 21.53
CA PHE A 182 14.93 -8.20 20.35
C PHE A 182 15.44 -7.38 19.16
N GLN A 183 14.73 -6.31 18.80
CA GLN A 183 15.08 -5.41 17.69
C GLN A 183 16.48 -4.83 17.89
N ARG A 184 16.81 -4.40 19.11
CA ARG A 184 18.12 -3.85 19.47
C ARG A 184 19.25 -4.87 19.29
N LEU A 185 19.02 -6.14 19.57
CA LEU A 185 20.04 -7.19 19.45
C LEU A 185 20.20 -7.69 18.01
N TRP A 186 19.09 -7.98 17.32
CA TRP A 186 19.10 -8.53 15.96
C TRP A 186 19.56 -7.51 14.93
N PHE A 187 19.02 -6.28 14.98
CA PHE A 187 19.30 -5.26 13.97
C PHE A 187 20.44 -4.31 14.38
N ARG A 188 21.16 -4.60 15.48
CA ARG A 188 22.27 -3.77 15.98
C ARG A 188 23.32 -3.46 14.91
N ARG A 189 23.69 -4.49 14.13
CA ARG A 189 24.76 -4.38 13.12
C ARG A 189 24.34 -3.50 11.94
N LEU A 190 23.05 -3.50 11.61
CA LEU A 190 22.49 -2.66 10.55
C LEU A 190 22.51 -1.19 10.96
N TYR A 191 22.13 -0.91 12.21
CA TYR A 191 22.18 0.42 12.79
C TYR A 191 23.58 1.04 12.73
N SER A 192 24.59 0.33 13.22
CA SER A 192 25.94 0.90 13.35
C SER A 192 26.74 0.99 12.04
N ARG A 193 26.37 0.27 10.98
CA ARG A 193 27.22 0.15 9.77
C ARG A 193 26.55 0.57 8.47
N HIS A 194 25.22 0.58 8.41
CA HIS A 194 24.47 0.78 7.16
C HIS A 194 23.49 1.95 7.28
N GLY A 195 23.62 2.79 8.31
CA GLY A 195 22.80 3.98 8.49
C GLY A 195 21.35 3.71 8.88
N VAL A 196 20.93 2.46 9.10
CA VAL A 196 19.56 2.11 9.48
C VAL A 196 19.19 2.75 10.83
N ARG A 197 18.05 3.42 10.92
CA ARG A 197 17.62 4.19 12.09
C ARG A 197 16.51 3.39 12.75
N LEU A 198 16.85 2.79 13.89
CA LEU A 198 15.93 1.97 14.66
C LEU A 198 15.19 2.84 15.68
N GLN A 199 13.88 2.71 15.73
CA GLN A 199 13.07 3.33 16.79
C GLN A 199 13.26 2.54 18.09
N LEU A 200 13.85 3.17 19.11
CA LEU A 200 14.20 2.52 20.38
C LEU A 200 13.54 3.16 21.62
N HIS A 201 12.77 4.26 21.45
CA HIS A 201 12.22 5.02 22.59
C HIS A 201 10.87 4.53 23.08
N TYR A 202 10.04 4.00 22.19
CA TYR A 202 8.76 3.36 22.49
C TYR A 202 8.65 2.11 21.63
N GLY A 203 7.88 1.12 22.06
CA GLY A 203 7.82 -0.16 21.35
C GLY A 203 6.84 -0.21 20.19
N PRO A 204 6.89 -1.29 19.39
CA PRO A 204 6.09 -1.44 18.18
C PRO A 204 4.58 -1.42 18.43
N TYR A 205 4.10 -1.96 19.55
CA TYR A 205 2.67 -1.96 19.87
C TYR A 205 2.18 -0.53 20.10
N ARG A 206 2.89 0.24 20.94
CA ARG A 206 2.58 1.66 21.13
C ARG A 206 2.69 2.45 19.82
N SER A 207 3.66 2.13 18.97
CA SER A 207 3.81 2.73 17.64
C SER A 207 2.57 2.55 16.77
N LEU A 208 2.01 1.34 16.74
CA LEU A 208 0.84 1.02 15.96
C LEU A 208 -0.41 1.74 16.48
N HIS A 209 -0.68 1.65 17.78
CA HIS A 209 -1.93 2.15 18.35
C HIS A 209 -1.95 3.67 18.54
N GLN A 210 -0.82 4.28 18.95
CA GLN A 210 -0.77 5.72 19.21
C GLN A 210 -0.45 6.54 17.96
N PHE A 211 0.42 6.02 17.08
CA PHE A 211 0.94 6.79 15.93
C PHE A 211 0.53 6.23 14.57
N ARG A 212 -0.26 5.14 14.52
CA ARG A 212 -0.65 4.42 13.28
C ARG A 212 0.55 4.00 12.44
N LYS A 213 1.69 3.75 13.08
CA LYS A 213 2.94 3.35 12.42
C LYS A 213 3.22 1.89 12.71
N PRO A 214 2.78 0.97 11.83
CA PRO A 214 3.10 -0.45 12.00
C PRO A 214 4.61 -0.66 11.90
N PRO A 215 5.15 -1.68 12.58
CA PRO A 215 6.51 -2.11 12.34
C PRO A 215 6.68 -2.56 10.88
N ILE A 216 7.90 -2.39 10.38
CA ILE A 216 8.30 -3.00 9.12
C ILE A 216 8.43 -4.50 9.35
N VAL A 217 7.70 -5.26 8.54
CA VAL A 217 7.77 -6.71 8.48
C VAL A 217 8.88 -7.07 7.50
N ASP A 218 10.07 -7.35 8.03
CA ASP A 218 11.21 -7.67 7.20
C ASP A 218 11.06 -9.08 6.60
N ILE A 219 11.11 -9.11 5.27
CA ILE A 219 11.05 -10.32 4.44
C ILE A 219 12.39 -10.60 3.73
N GLY A 220 13.45 -9.85 4.06
CA GLY A 220 14.79 -9.99 3.47
C GLY A 220 15.39 -8.67 2.96
N THR A 221 14.68 -7.54 3.11
CA THR A 221 15.16 -6.23 2.65
C THR A 221 16.44 -5.89 3.38
N PHE A 222 16.48 -6.12 4.69
CA PHE A 222 17.62 -5.74 5.50
C PHE A 222 18.80 -6.70 5.39
N ASP A 223 18.58 -7.95 4.96
CA ASP A 223 19.67 -8.84 4.54
C ASP A 223 20.39 -8.28 3.31
N LEU A 224 19.64 -7.77 2.33
CA LEU A 224 20.20 -7.11 1.15
C LEU A 224 20.90 -5.78 1.49
N VAL A 225 20.38 -5.04 2.49
CA VAL A 225 21.08 -3.87 3.05
C VAL A 225 22.41 -4.28 3.68
N GLN A 226 22.43 -5.36 4.46
CA GLN A 226 23.65 -5.89 5.07
C GLN A 226 24.67 -6.34 4.02
N GLN A 227 24.21 -6.86 2.89
CA GLN A 227 25.03 -7.26 1.75
C GLN A 227 25.44 -6.08 0.85
N ARG A 228 25.02 -4.85 1.18
CA ARG A 228 25.24 -3.62 0.39
C ARG A 228 24.64 -3.66 -1.02
N GLN A 229 23.64 -4.50 -1.23
CA GLN A 229 22.86 -4.56 -2.46
C GLN A 229 21.75 -3.50 -2.50
N ILE A 230 21.24 -3.12 -1.33
CA ILE A 230 20.34 -1.98 -1.14
C ILE A 230 21.05 -0.94 -0.29
N HIS A 231 21.22 0.27 -0.82
CA HIS A 231 21.87 1.36 -0.08
C HIS A 231 20.85 2.16 0.74
N VAL A 232 21.12 2.43 2.01
CA VAL A 232 20.23 3.24 2.85
C VAL A 232 20.76 4.67 2.93
N ILE A 233 19.88 5.64 2.66
CA ILE A 233 20.17 7.07 2.80
C ILE A 233 19.42 7.59 4.02
N PRO A 234 20.10 7.82 5.16
CA PRO A 234 19.44 8.02 6.45
C PRO A 234 19.09 9.49 6.75
N HIS A 235 18.93 10.33 5.74
CA HIS A 235 18.82 11.78 5.88
C HIS A 235 17.62 12.29 5.09
N ALA A 236 17.16 13.51 5.41
CA ALA A 236 16.12 14.17 4.65
C ALA A 236 16.67 14.70 3.32
N ILE A 237 15.87 14.61 2.26
CA ILE A 237 16.15 15.32 1.01
C ILE A 237 15.99 16.81 1.30
N GLN A 238 17.01 17.59 0.94
CA GLN A 238 16.97 19.04 1.01
C GLN A 238 16.27 19.60 -0.23
N ARG A 239 16.72 19.16 -1.41
CA ARG A 239 16.16 19.53 -2.71
C ARG A 239 16.45 18.46 -3.75
N PHE A 240 15.72 18.47 -4.85
CA PHE A 240 16.01 17.70 -6.04
C PHE A 240 16.98 18.45 -6.96
N THR A 241 17.59 17.70 -7.86
CA THR A 241 18.37 18.21 -8.99
C THR A 241 17.85 17.55 -10.26
N PRO A 242 18.23 18.04 -11.45
CA PRO A 242 17.85 17.40 -12.71
C PRO A 242 18.20 15.91 -12.82
N GLU A 243 19.22 15.45 -12.09
CA GLU A 243 19.74 14.08 -12.16
C GLU A 243 19.54 13.28 -10.87
N GLY A 244 18.96 13.86 -9.81
CA GLY A 244 18.77 13.17 -8.54
C GLY A 244 18.41 14.06 -7.37
N ILE A 245 19.11 13.91 -6.26
CA ILE A 245 18.77 14.57 -4.98
C ILE A 245 20.01 15.11 -4.25
N VAL A 246 19.81 16.20 -3.52
CA VAL A 246 20.76 16.71 -2.52
C VAL A 246 20.21 16.41 -1.13
N VAL A 247 21.07 15.90 -0.28
CA VAL A 247 20.75 15.45 1.07
C VAL A 247 21.60 16.21 2.06
N ALA A 248 20.97 16.81 3.06
CA ALA A 248 21.65 17.54 4.12
C ALA A 248 22.23 16.54 5.15
N THR A 249 23.54 16.60 5.36
CA THR A 249 24.21 15.95 6.50
C THR A 249 24.72 17.01 7.47
N ASP A 250 25.03 16.63 8.71
CA ASP A 250 25.35 17.58 9.79
C ASP A 250 26.53 18.51 9.46
N ASN A 251 27.42 18.13 8.52
CA ASN A 251 28.60 18.91 8.14
C ASN A 251 28.86 18.98 6.62
N ASP A 252 28.02 18.40 5.75
CA ASP A 252 28.25 18.38 4.30
C ASP A 252 26.96 18.17 3.48
N GLN A 253 26.98 18.51 2.20
CA GLN A 253 25.92 18.21 1.24
C GLN A 253 26.32 17.04 0.34
N ASN A 254 25.60 15.92 0.48
CA ASN A 254 25.81 14.77 -0.39
C ASN A 254 24.80 14.81 -1.55
N THR A 255 25.33 14.73 -2.78
CA THR A 255 24.52 14.64 -4.00
C THR A 255 24.47 13.19 -4.48
N TYR A 256 23.28 12.69 -4.75
CA TYR A 256 23.05 11.35 -5.28
C TYR A 256 22.34 11.44 -6.63
N VAL A 257 22.80 10.64 -7.59
CA VAL A 257 22.24 10.55 -8.94
C VAL A 257 21.36 9.31 -9.06
N PHE A 258 20.17 9.48 -9.63
CA PHE A 258 19.17 8.43 -9.81
C PHE A 258 18.50 8.54 -11.17
N ASP A 259 18.27 7.40 -11.82
CA ASP A 259 17.53 7.34 -13.09
C ASP A 259 16.01 7.34 -12.85
N ALA A 260 15.58 6.84 -11.69
CA ALA A 260 14.19 6.81 -11.29
C ALA A 260 14.00 6.97 -9.77
N ILE A 261 12.82 7.44 -9.40
CA ILE A 261 12.40 7.68 -8.03
C ILE A 261 10.99 7.10 -7.84
N VAL A 262 10.84 6.29 -6.81
CA VAL A 262 9.55 5.73 -6.38
C VAL A 262 9.19 6.33 -5.02
N ALA A 263 8.18 7.19 -4.99
CA ALA A 263 7.65 7.76 -3.76
C ALA A 263 6.79 6.73 -3.03
N ALA A 264 7.35 6.07 -2.02
CA ALA A 264 6.66 5.19 -1.08
C ALA A 264 6.29 5.95 0.21
N THR A 265 5.74 7.16 0.02
CA THR A 265 5.45 8.15 1.08
C THR A 265 4.09 7.98 1.72
N GLY A 266 3.33 6.96 1.31
CA GLY A 266 2.05 6.57 1.88
C GLY A 266 0.88 7.31 1.23
N PHE A 267 -0.24 7.32 1.94
CA PHE A 267 -1.48 7.92 1.48
C PHE A 267 -1.96 8.90 2.55
N GLU A 268 -2.77 9.87 2.14
CA GLU A 268 -3.52 10.69 3.08
C GLU A 268 -4.49 9.83 3.87
N ASP A 269 -4.78 10.29 5.08
CA ASP A 269 -5.72 9.67 5.99
C ASP A 269 -7.11 9.60 5.32
N GLY A 270 -7.73 8.42 5.33
CA GLY A 270 -9.04 8.18 4.69
C GLY A 270 -10.16 9.09 5.21
N GLU A 271 -10.00 9.65 6.41
CA GLU A 271 -10.82 10.69 7.01
C GLU A 271 -10.97 11.92 6.09
N VAL A 272 -9.90 12.34 5.40
CA VAL A 272 -9.92 13.50 4.49
C VAL A 272 -10.81 13.24 3.28
N GLU A 273 -10.78 12.02 2.76
CA GLU A 273 -11.60 11.62 1.61
C GLU A 273 -13.06 11.43 2.02
N LEU A 274 -13.30 10.82 3.17
CA LEU A 274 -14.63 10.70 3.74
C LEU A 274 -15.26 12.06 4.02
N ALA A 275 -14.47 13.05 4.45
CA ALA A 275 -14.98 14.40 4.71
C ALA A 275 -15.53 15.08 3.45
N LYS A 276 -15.02 14.73 2.26
CA LYS A 276 -15.57 15.20 0.97
C LYS A 276 -16.95 14.61 0.68
N PHE A 277 -17.26 13.44 1.25
CA PHE A 277 -18.52 12.71 1.02
C PHE A 277 -19.55 12.91 2.13
N LEU A 278 -19.14 12.83 3.39
CA LEU A 278 -19.99 12.93 4.58
C LEU A 278 -20.06 14.35 5.16
N GLY A 279 -19.16 15.24 4.75
CA GLY A 279 -19.00 16.58 5.30
C GLY A 279 -18.00 16.63 6.46
N ASN A 280 -17.27 17.74 6.55
CA ASN A 280 -16.23 17.95 7.57
C ASN A 280 -16.81 17.86 8.99
N ASP A 281 -17.99 18.40 9.23
CA ASP A 281 -18.60 18.46 10.57
C ASP A 281 -18.88 17.06 11.13
N VAL A 282 -19.36 16.14 10.28
CA VAL A 282 -19.64 14.75 10.66
C VAL A 282 -18.34 14.03 11.02
N ILE A 283 -17.30 14.18 10.20
CA ILE A 283 -16.00 13.56 10.47
C ILE A 283 -15.39 14.13 11.74
N GLN A 284 -15.39 15.45 11.94
CA GLN A 284 -14.84 16.06 13.15
C GLN A 284 -15.58 15.61 14.42
N ALA A 285 -16.91 15.49 14.37
CA ALA A 285 -17.68 14.93 15.48
C ALA A 285 -17.27 13.48 15.78
N ILE A 286 -17.03 12.66 14.75
CA ILE A 286 -16.57 11.27 14.92
C ILE A 286 -15.18 11.26 15.56
N LEU A 287 -14.23 12.04 15.05
CA LEU A 287 -12.88 12.06 15.61
C LEU A 287 -12.87 12.56 17.06
N ALA A 288 -13.71 13.54 17.39
CA ALA A 288 -13.86 14.04 18.76
C ALA A 288 -14.44 13.00 19.73
N SER A 289 -15.29 12.06 19.25
CA SER A 289 -15.88 11.02 20.10
C SER A 289 -14.95 9.83 20.36
N GLU A 290 -13.86 9.69 19.61
CA GLU A 290 -12.96 8.54 19.71
C GLU A 290 -11.70 8.85 20.52
N PRO A 291 -11.24 7.89 21.37
CA PRO A 291 -10.08 8.09 22.26
C PRO A 291 -8.76 8.34 21.52
N PHE A 292 -8.68 7.94 20.25
CA PHE A 292 -7.49 8.12 19.41
C PHE A 292 -7.73 9.07 18.23
N HIS A 293 -8.85 9.80 18.22
CA HIS A 293 -9.22 10.70 17.12
C HIS A 293 -9.12 10.04 15.74
N THR A 294 -9.65 8.81 15.65
CA THR A 294 -9.63 7.98 14.44
C THR A 294 -10.97 7.29 14.28
N ILE A 295 -11.40 7.10 13.04
CA ILE A 295 -12.64 6.36 12.77
C ILE A 295 -12.43 4.90 13.17
N GLN A 296 -13.34 4.39 14.00
CA GLN A 296 -13.40 3.00 14.42
C GLN A 296 -14.43 2.27 13.57
N ALA A 297 -14.06 1.13 13.00
CA ALA A 297 -14.99 0.25 12.31
C ALA A 297 -15.76 -0.65 13.30
N ALA A 298 -16.69 -1.44 12.79
CA ALA A 298 -17.49 -2.41 13.55
C ALA A 298 -18.47 -1.81 14.59
N LYS A 299 -18.83 -0.53 14.47
CA LYS A 299 -19.82 0.11 15.35
C LYS A 299 -20.70 1.13 14.64
N GLU A 300 -21.83 1.42 15.26
CA GLU A 300 -22.76 2.47 14.82
C GLU A 300 -22.44 3.80 15.51
N TYR A 301 -22.42 4.89 14.74
CA TYR A 301 -22.24 6.25 15.25
C TYR A 301 -23.56 6.95 15.61
N VAL A 302 -24.38 6.30 16.45
CA VAL A 302 -25.77 6.70 16.78
C VAL A 302 -25.91 8.17 17.18
N HIS A 303 -24.99 8.68 18.00
CA HIS A 303 -25.05 10.04 18.56
C HIS A 303 -24.64 11.14 17.56
N ILE A 304 -24.08 10.76 16.41
CA ILE A 304 -23.61 11.70 15.39
C ILE A 304 -24.51 11.58 14.17
N GLN A 305 -24.64 10.36 13.65
CA GLN A 305 -25.50 10.03 12.53
C GLN A 305 -26.02 8.59 12.73
N PRO A 306 -27.29 8.41 13.07
CA PRO A 306 -27.89 7.08 13.19
C PRO A 306 -27.72 6.28 11.90
N GLN A 307 -27.54 4.97 12.02
CA GLN A 307 -27.40 4.03 10.92
C GLN A 307 -26.17 4.27 10.01
N LEU A 308 -25.15 4.96 10.54
CA LEU A 308 -23.84 5.12 9.90
C LEU A 308 -22.82 4.14 10.49
N TYR A 309 -22.22 3.35 9.62
CA TYR A 309 -21.20 2.36 9.95
C TYR A 309 -19.96 2.52 9.07
N PHE A 310 -18.82 2.03 9.56
CA PHE A 310 -17.55 2.03 8.84
C PHE A 310 -16.93 0.62 8.84
N VAL A 311 -16.32 0.22 7.72
CA VAL A 311 -15.60 -1.05 7.55
C VAL A 311 -14.19 -0.77 7.04
N GLY A 312 -13.18 -1.42 7.64
CA GLY A 312 -11.80 -1.35 7.15
C GLY A 312 -11.00 -0.13 7.59
N PHE A 313 -11.44 0.54 8.65
CA PHE A 313 -10.73 1.67 9.28
C PHE A 313 -9.87 1.23 10.48
N ASN A 314 -10.11 0.03 11.00
CA ASN A 314 -9.36 -0.54 12.13
C ASN A 314 -7.94 -0.95 11.73
N ALA A 315 -6.96 -0.49 12.50
CA ALA A 315 -5.57 -0.95 12.41
C ALA A 315 -5.37 -2.15 13.35
N ASP A 316 -5.45 -3.35 12.78
CA ASP A 316 -5.36 -4.60 13.55
C ASP A 316 -3.98 -5.27 13.37
N PRO A 317 -3.34 -5.78 14.45
CA PRO A 317 -2.12 -6.56 14.38
C PRO A 317 -2.19 -7.82 13.48
N GLN A 318 -3.37 -8.40 13.31
CA GLN A 318 -3.63 -9.56 12.42
C GLN A 318 -3.70 -9.16 10.94
N GLY A 319 -3.71 -7.86 10.65
CA GLY A 319 -3.79 -7.31 9.31
C GLY A 319 -5.20 -6.85 8.94
N ARG A 320 -5.24 -5.92 7.98
CA ARG A 320 -6.47 -5.22 7.60
C ARG A 320 -7.52 -6.08 6.91
N LEU A 321 -7.12 -7.10 6.14
CA LEU A 321 -8.08 -7.98 5.48
C LEU A 321 -8.85 -8.83 6.49
N TRP A 322 -8.17 -9.26 7.55
CA TRP A 322 -8.82 -9.96 8.66
C TRP A 322 -9.80 -9.04 9.38
N SER A 323 -9.39 -7.81 9.73
CA SER A 323 -10.27 -6.87 10.42
C SER A 323 -11.48 -6.50 9.57
N ILE A 324 -11.33 -6.22 8.27
CA ILE A 324 -12.47 -5.99 7.35
C ILE A 324 -13.47 -7.15 7.40
N SER A 325 -12.98 -8.38 7.34
CA SER A 325 -13.82 -9.60 7.39
C SER A 325 -14.56 -9.72 8.72
N HIS A 326 -13.87 -9.44 9.83
CA HIS A 326 -14.44 -9.41 11.17
C HIS A 326 -15.49 -8.30 11.34
N ASP A 327 -15.10 -7.05 11.06
CA ASP A 327 -15.94 -5.85 11.16
C ASP A 327 -17.24 -6.01 10.36
N SER A 328 -17.15 -6.57 9.16
CA SER A 328 -18.31 -6.82 8.29
C SER A 328 -19.33 -7.75 8.93
N ARG A 329 -18.89 -8.81 9.65
CA ARG A 329 -19.79 -9.73 10.38
C ARG A 329 -20.44 -9.06 11.57
N VAL A 330 -19.68 -8.25 12.32
CA VAL A 330 -20.21 -7.51 13.47
C VAL A 330 -21.29 -6.54 13.02
N ILE A 331 -21.03 -5.74 11.98
CA ILE A 331 -21.98 -4.77 11.43
C ILE A 331 -23.23 -5.47 10.89
N ALA A 332 -23.06 -6.54 10.12
CA ALA A 332 -24.21 -7.30 9.61
C ALA A 332 -25.08 -7.86 10.75
N THR A 333 -24.46 -8.36 11.82
CA THR A 333 -25.18 -8.89 13.00
C THR A 333 -25.91 -7.77 13.75
N ASP A 334 -25.27 -6.62 13.93
CA ASP A 334 -25.88 -5.46 14.60
C ASP A 334 -27.08 -4.93 13.81
N ILE A 335 -26.93 -4.78 12.50
CA ILE A 335 -28.02 -4.40 11.59
C ILE A 335 -29.17 -5.40 11.66
N PHE A 336 -28.85 -6.70 11.61
CA PHE A 336 -29.85 -7.77 11.69
C PHE A 336 -30.65 -7.68 12.99
N ARG A 337 -29.96 -7.50 14.13
CA ARG A 337 -30.59 -7.41 15.45
C ARG A 337 -31.47 -6.17 15.62
N LYS A 338 -31.01 -5.01 15.13
CA LYS A 338 -31.69 -3.72 15.34
C LYS A 338 -32.83 -3.46 14.36
N TYR A 339 -32.68 -3.86 13.10
CA TYR A 339 -33.57 -3.39 12.03
C TYR A 339 -34.29 -4.50 11.27
N LEU A 340 -33.87 -5.77 11.39
CA LEU A 340 -34.58 -6.88 10.76
C LEU A 340 -35.81 -7.42 11.54
N PRO A 341 -35.97 -7.28 12.87
CA PRO A 341 -37.26 -7.63 13.51
C PRO A 341 -38.43 -6.70 13.13
N LEU A 342 -38.20 -5.72 12.25
CA LEU A 342 -39.18 -4.75 11.75
C LEU A 342 -39.57 -4.96 10.27
N PHE A 343 -39.18 -6.08 9.65
CA PHE A 343 -39.55 -6.43 8.27
C PHE A 343 -40.49 -7.64 8.19
#